data_AF-A0A0G0HVC7-F1
#
_entry.id   AF-A0A0G0HVC7-F1
#
_cell.length_a   1.000
_cell.length_b   1.000
_cell.length_c   1.000
_cell.angle_alpha   90.00
_cell.angle_beta   90.00
_cell.angle_gamma   90.00
#
_symmetry.space_group_name_H-M   'P 1'
#
loop_
_entity.id
_entity.type
_entity.pdbx_description
1 polymer ?
#
loop_
_entity_poly.entity_id
_entity_poly.type
_entity_poly.pdbx_seq_one_letter_code
_entity_poly.pdbx_strand_id
1 'polypeptide(L)'
;MKRVYFQKNKRIEKLSTKEQGELIFDLVNAIVSSKNVGDAALFLQDLLTKSEIKMLAKRLRIAKLLIKGMDYREIEQNLHVGHTTIAKIAAWLSERGEGFRKIISHLSKQADTDSHKELSEWDNFKRRYSLYFWPELLLEQVVKSANQRQKDRIKNVLNRLEEKSELHKKIEKYLEY
;
A
#
# COMPACT_ATOMS: atom_id res chain seq x y z
N MET A 1 -25.82 3.18 -19.30
CA MET A 1 -24.36 3.04 -19.54
C MET A 1 -23.70 4.39 -19.21
N LYS A 2 -23.18 4.59 -17.99
CA LYS A 2 -22.58 5.87 -17.58
C LYS A 2 -21.16 5.96 -18.15
N ARG A 3 -20.96 6.83 -19.15
CA ARG A 3 -19.63 7.19 -19.67
C ARG A 3 -18.86 7.90 -18.56
N VAL A 4 -17.78 7.29 -18.09
CA VAL A 4 -16.80 7.96 -17.21
C VAL A 4 -16.04 8.93 -18.10
N TYR A 5 -16.41 10.21 -18.03
CA TYR A 5 -15.67 11.28 -18.67
C TYR A 5 -14.34 11.43 -17.94
N PHE A 6 -13.24 10.95 -18.55
CA PHE A 6 -11.91 11.43 -18.21
C PHE A 6 -11.87 12.92 -18.56
N GLN A 7 -12.06 13.78 -17.55
CA GLN A 7 -11.87 15.21 -17.71
C GLN A 7 -10.42 15.46 -18.12
N LYS A 8 -10.24 16.30 -19.14
CA LYS A 8 -8.96 16.76 -19.67
C LYS A 8 -8.22 17.49 -18.53
N ASN A 9 -7.21 16.86 -17.94
CA ASN A 9 -6.41 17.47 -16.85
C ASN A 9 -5.93 18.87 -17.26
N LYS A 10 -6.44 19.92 -16.61
CA LYS A 10 -5.82 21.25 -16.69
C LYS A 10 -4.45 21.12 -16.03
N ARG A 11 -3.38 21.35 -16.79
CA ARG A 11 -1.99 21.19 -16.32
C ARG A 11 -1.73 22.11 -15.13
N ILE A 12 -1.10 21.59 -14.08
CA ILE A 12 -0.62 22.34 -12.90
C ILE A 12 0.24 23.55 -13.34
N GLU A 13 0.94 23.41 -14.47
CA GLU A 13 1.74 24.45 -15.15
C GLU A 13 0.96 25.74 -15.50
N LYS A 14 -0.37 25.72 -15.46
CA LYS A 14 -1.21 26.91 -15.68
C LYS A 14 -1.41 27.76 -14.43
N LEU A 15 -1.06 27.25 -13.26
CA LEU A 15 -1.17 27.95 -11.99
C LEU A 15 0.06 28.83 -11.77
N SER A 16 -0.14 29.98 -11.13
CA SER A 16 0.96 30.82 -10.69
C SER A 16 1.85 30.09 -9.67
N THR A 17 3.11 30.50 -9.55
CA THR A 17 4.04 29.95 -8.55
C THR A 17 3.48 30.02 -7.13
N LYS A 18 2.71 31.07 -6.82
CA LYS A 18 2.05 31.25 -5.53
C LYS A 18 0.97 30.18 -5.30
N GLU A 19 0.06 29.99 -6.25
CA GLU A 19 -1.00 28.99 -6.15
C GLU A 19 -0.43 27.56 -6.05
N GLN A 20 0.64 27.26 -6.79
CA GLN A 20 1.33 25.97 -6.67
C GLN A 20 1.91 25.77 -5.26
N GLY A 21 2.48 26.84 -4.67
CA GLY A 21 2.97 26.83 -3.30
C GLY A 21 1.87 26.57 -2.27
N GLU A 22 0.72 27.23 -2.42
CA GLU A 22 -0.44 27.04 -1.56
C GLU A 22 -0.97 25.60 -1.63
N LEU A 23 -1.05 25.01 -2.83
CA LEU A 23 -1.47 23.60 -2.99
C LEU A 23 -0.52 22.62 -2.28
N ILE A 24 0.78 22.84 -2.38
CA ILE A 24 1.77 21.97 -1.71
C ILE A 24 1.70 22.17 -0.19
N PHE A 25 1.52 23.41 0.27
CA PHE A 25 1.39 23.73 1.69
C PHE A 25 0.18 23.03 2.31
N ASP A 26 -0.98 23.08 1.65
CA ASP A 26 -2.20 22.41 2.11
C ASP A 26 -2.01 20.89 2.20
N LEU A 27 -1.38 20.28 1.20
CA LEU A 27 -1.10 18.85 1.21
C LEU A 27 -0.19 18.45 2.38
N VAL A 28 0.89 19.21 2.62
CA VAL A 28 1.81 18.94 3.73
C VAL A 28 1.09 19.08 5.08
N ASN A 29 0.28 20.12 5.25
CA ASN A 29 -0.50 20.32 6.47
C ASN A 29 -1.54 19.22 6.70
N ALA A 30 -2.20 18.75 5.63
CA ALA A 30 -3.14 17.64 5.73
C ALA A 30 -2.45 16.35 6.21
N ILE A 31 -1.26 16.05 5.69
CA ILE A 31 -0.46 14.89 6.13
C ILE A 31 -0.09 15.03 7.62
N VAL A 32 0.41 16.20 8.04
CA VAL A 32 0.85 16.45 9.43
C VAL A 32 -0.32 16.47 10.42
N SER A 33 -1.53 16.82 9.97
CA SER A 33 -2.72 16.89 10.82
C SER A 33 -3.30 15.52 11.20
N SER A 34 -2.83 14.43 10.58
CA SER A 34 -3.24 13.07 10.92
C SER A 34 -2.72 12.68 12.32
N LYS A 35 -3.64 12.31 13.23
CA LYS A 35 -3.31 12.13 14.67
C LYS A 35 -2.92 10.70 15.02
N ASN A 36 -3.38 9.73 14.25
CA ASN A 36 -3.15 8.30 14.48
C ASN A 36 -3.11 7.53 13.14
N VAL A 37 -2.72 6.25 13.22
CA VAL A 37 -2.59 5.38 12.04
C VAL A 37 -3.91 5.20 11.28
N GLY A 38 -5.04 5.15 11.99
CA GLY A 38 -6.37 5.03 11.39
C GLY A 38 -6.75 6.27 10.57
N ASP A 39 -6.56 7.46 11.13
CA ASP A 39 -6.81 8.73 10.43
C ASP A 39 -5.94 8.87 9.17
N ALA A 40 -4.65 8.53 9.29
CA ALA A 40 -3.73 8.56 8.16
C ALA A 40 -4.12 7.55 7.06
N ALA A 41 -4.57 6.35 7.45
CA ALA A 41 -5.00 5.33 6.50
C ALA A 41 -6.27 5.75 5.73
N LEU A 42 -7.26 6.33 6.40
CA LEU A 42 -8.46 6.87 5.75
C LEU A 42 -8.10 8.03 4.81
N PHE A 43 -7.27 8.97 5.26
CA PHE A 43 -6.85 10.09 4.43
C PHE A 43 -6.12 9.64 3.16
N LEU A 44 -5.18 8.69 3.28
CA LEU A 44 -4.48 8.16 2.11
C LEU A 44 -5.41 7.39 1.16
N GLN A 45 -6.45 6.73 1.65
CA GLN A 45 -7.45 6.07 0.81
C GLN A 45 -8.31 7.07 0.03
N ASP A 46 -8.70 8.17 0.67
CA ASP A 46 -9.51 9.19 0.02
C ASP A 46 -8.68 10.00 -1.00
N LEU A 47 -7.40 10.23 -0.70
CA LEU A 47 -6.49 11.02 -1.54
C LEU A 47 -5.93 10.23 -2.73
N LEU A 48 -5.64 8.94 -2.55
CA LEU A 48 -4.87 8.15 -3.52
C LEU A 48 -5.63 6.92 -4.01
N THR A 49 -5.41 6.58 -5.28
CA THR A 49 -5.88 5.31 -5.83
C THR A 49 -5.13 4.12 -5.21
N LYS A 50 -5.76 2.93 -5.28
CA LYS A 50 -5.13 1.67 -4.82
C LYS A 50 -3.77 1.41 -5.46
N SER A 51 -3.58 1.77 -6.73
CA SER A 51 -2.30 1.60 -7.44
C SER A 51 -1.23 2.58 -6.93
N GLU A 52 -1.61 3.82 -6.66
CA GLU A 52 -0.69 4.84 -6.11
C GLU A 52 -0.24 4.47 -4.71
N ILE A 53 -1.15 4.03 -3.84
CA ILE A 53 -0.81 3.54 -2.49
C ILE A 53 0.22 2.41 -2.58
N LYS A 54 -0.04 1.39 -3.40
CA LYS A 54 0.89 0.26 -3.59
C LYS A 54 2.25 0.74 -4.12
N MET A 55 2.25 1.69 -5.05
CA MET A 55 3.47 2.25 -5.63
C MET A 55 4.30 3.02 -4.59
N LEU A 56 3.67 3.90 -3.80
CA LEU A 56 4.34 4.66 -2.75
C LEU A 56 4.85 3.74 -1.63
N ALA A 57 4.07 2.75 -1.22
CA ALA A 57 4.49 1.75 -0.24
C ALA A 57 5.71 0.95 -0.70
N LYS A 58 5.74 0.51 -1.97
CA LYS A 58 6.92 -0.15 -2.56
C LYS A 58 8.13 0.78 -2.57
N ARG A 59 7.96 2.04 -2.96
CA ARG A 59 9.05 3.04 -2.98
C ARG A 59 9.67 3.24 -1.60
N LEU A 60 8.83 3.43 -0.57
CA LEU A 60 9.27 3.57 0.81
C LEU A 60 10.02 2.32 1.30
N ARG A 61 9.51 1.13 0.97
CA ARG A 61 10.16 -0.13 1.36
C ARG A 61 11.51 -0.33 0.68
N ILE A 62 11.62 -0.06 -0.62
CA ILE A 62 12.90 -0.09 -1.35
C ILE A 62 13.89 0.88 -0.70
N ALA A 63 13.48 2.12 -0.43
CA ALA A 63 14.34 3.10 0.22
C ALA A 63 14.85 2.61 1.59
N LYS A 64 13.99 1.97 2.39
CA LYS A 64 14.37 1.36 3.67
C LYS A 64 15.39 0.24 3.51
N LEU A 65 15.25 -0.62 2.51
CA LEU A 65 16.18 -1.72 2.26
C LEU A 65 17.53 -1.21 1.75
N LEU A 66 17.52 -0.23 0.84
CA LEU A 66 18.74 0.41 0.35
C LEU A 66 19.53 1.12 1.47
N ILE A 67 18.84 1.83 2.37
CA ILE A 67 19.47 2.45 3.54
C ILE A 67 20.09 1.41 4.48
N LYS A 68 19.51 0.20 4.53
CA LYS A 68 20.06 -0.94 5.28
C LYS A 68 21.22 -1.66 4.57
N GLY A 69 21.62 -1.21 3.38
CA GLY A 69 22.71 -1.81 2.62
C GLY A 69 22.35 -3.10 1.86
N MET A 70 21.06 -3.39 1.70
CA MET A 70 20.61 -4.56 0.92
C MET A 70 20.93 -4.38 -0.57
N ASP A 71 21.33 -5.46 -1.23
CA ASP A 71 21.67 -5.41 -2.65
C ASP A 71 20.43 -5.33 -3.56
N TYR A 72 20.64 -4.93 -4.82
CA TYR A 72 19.53 -4.73 -5.74
C TYR A 72 18.80 -6.04 -6.07
N ARG A 73 19.50 -7.15 -6.24
CA ARG A 73 18.91 -8.44 -6.61
C ARG A 73 18.02 -8.97 -5.49
N GLU A 74 18.48 -8.86 -4.25
CA GLU A 74 17.70 -9.20 -3.07
C GLU A 74 16.43 -8.35 -2.98
N ILE A 75 16.52 -7.05 -3.25
CA ILE A 75 15.34 -6.17 -3.26
C ILE A 75 14.36 -6.54 -4.38
N GLU A 76 14.85 -6.89 -5.58
CA GLU A 76 14.01 -7.35 -6.69
C GLU A 76 13.23 -8.61 -6.29
N GLN A 77 13.91 -9.60 -5.72
CA GLN A 77 13.32 -10.85 -5.28
C GLN A 77 12.31 -10.63 -4.14
N ASN A 78 12.68 -9.84 -3.13
CA ASN A 78 11.84 -9.61 -1.97
C ASN A 78 10.57 -8.83 -2.30
N LEU A 79 10.66 -7.83 -3.18
CA LEU A 79 9.56 -6.89 -3.44
C LEU A 79 8.88 -7.08 -4.80
N HIS A 80 9.39 -7.98 -5.64
CA HIS A 80 8.91 -8.23 -7.00
C HIS A 80 8.79 -6.91 -7.76
N VAL A 81 9.92 -6.20 -7.85
CA VAL A 81 10.06 -4.91 -8.52
C VAL A 81 11.21 -5.00 -9.51
N GLY A 82 11.13 -4.25 -10.61
CA GLY A 82 12.20 -4.26 -11.61
C GLY A 82 13.37 -3.35 -11.22
N HIS A 83 14.57 -3.72 -11.70
CA HIS A 83 15.83 -3.00 -11.53
C HIS A 83 15.72 -1.49 -11.67
N THR A 84 15.04 -1.03 -12.72
CA THR A 84 14.89 0.39 -13.05
C THR A 84 14.14 1.17 -11.98
N THR A 85 13.24 0.52 -11.23
CA THR A 85 12.51 1.16 -10.13
C THR A 85 13.44 1.34 -8.93
N ILE A 86 14.26 0.34 -8.62
CA ILE A 86 15.24 0.41 -7.54
C ILE A 86 16.28 1.48 -7.85
N ALA A 87 16.83 1.47 -9.06
CA ALA A 87 17.81 2.46 -9.51
C ALA A 87 17.29 3.89 -9.39
N LYS A 88 16.02 4.15 -9.76
CA LYS A 88 15.39 5.48 -9.60
C LYS A 88 15.34 5.91 -8.13
N ILE A 89 14.97 5.01 -7.23
CA ILE A 89 14.86 5.33 -5.80
C ILE A 89 16.24 5.53 -5.19
N ALA A 90 17.23 4.75 -5.60
CA ALA A 90 18.62 4.95 -5.20
C ALA A 90 19.14 6.33 -5.63
N ALA A 91 18.85 6.75 -6.86
CA ALA A 91 19.17 8.10 -7.34
C ALA A 91 18.49 9.20 -6.49
N TRP A 92 17.21 9.03 -6.16
CA TRP A 92 16.53 9.97 -5.26
C TRP A 92 17.16 10.02 -3.87
N LEU A 93 17.63 8.88 -3.35
CA LEU A 93 18.32 8.83 -2.07
C LEU A 93 19.66 9.57 -2.12
N SER A 94 20.42 9.45 -3.21
CA SER A 94 21.69 10.17 -3.38
C SER A 94 21.49 11.66 -3.60
N GLU A 95 20.47 12.09 -4.35
CA GLU A 95 20.26 13.50 -4.70
C GLU A 95 19.48 14.28 -3.62
N ARG A 96 18.40 13.71 -3.08
CA ARG A 96 17.41 14.41 -2.22
C ARG A 96 16.79 13.48 -1.16
N GLY A 97 17.58 12.60 -0.57
CA GLY A 97 17.08 11.53 0.31
C GLY A 97 16.94 11.86 1.80
N GLU A 98 17.13 13.12 2.22
CA GLU A 98 17.11 13.51 3.64
C GLU A 98 15.79 13.15 4.33
N GLY A 99 14.65 13.41 3.67
CA GLY A 99 13.32 13.05 4.17
C GLY A 99 13.15 11.55 4.39
N PHE A 100 13.60 10.73 3.43
CA PHE A 100 13.59 9.26 3.57
C PHE A 100 14.40 8.82 4.78
N ARG A 101 15.65 9.28 4.90
CA ARG A 101 16.53 8.90 6.01
C ARG A 101 15.95 9.28 7.36
N LYS A 102 15.42 10.51 7.49
CA LYS A 102 14.81 11.00 8.73
C LYS A 102 13.62 10.14 9.14
N ILE A 103 12.62 9.98 8.26
CA ILE A 103 11.41 9.21 8.58
C ILE A 103 11.73 7.73 8.82
N ILE A 104 12.57 7.11 8.00
CA ILE A 104 12.92 5.69 8.15
C ILE A 104 13.66 5.44 9.48
N SER A 105 14.51 6.38 9.92
CA SER A 105 15.20 6.28 11.21
C SER A 105 14.24 6.33 12.41
N HIS A 106 13.14 7.08 12.31
CA HIS A 106 12.10 7.12 13.35
C HIS A 106 11.31 5.81 13.38
N LEU A 107 10.93 5.30 12.20
CA LEU A 107 10.21 4.03 12.07
C LEU A 107 11.01 2.82 12.59
N SER A 108 12.34 2.83 12.50
CA SER A 108 13.16 1.77 13.12
C SER A 108 13.15 1.86 14.64
N LYS A 109 13.21 3.07 15.21
CA LYS A 109 13.26 3.27 16.67
C LYS A 109 11.93 2.91 17.35
N GLN A 110 10.81 3.19 16.70
CA GLN A 110 9.47 2.82 17.21
C GLN A 110 9.22 1.31 17.17
N ALA A 111 9.70 0.60 16.13
CA ALA A 111 9.52 -0.84 16.01
C ALA A 111 10.15 -1.63 17.18
N ASP A 112 11.23 -1.12 17.76
CA ASP A 112 11.92 -1.78 18.89
C ASP A 112 11.22 -1.52 20.25
N THR A 113 10.34 -0.51 20.34
CA THR A 113 9.71 -0.08 21.61
C THR A 113 8.21 -0.39 21.67
N ASP A 114 7.48 -0.33 20.54
CA ASP A 114 6.00 -0.33 20.51
C ASP A 114 5.37 -1.48 19.70
N SER A 115 6.16 -2.50 19.36
CA SER A 115 5.74 -3.63 18.50
C SER A 115 4.42 -4.29 18.92
N HIS A 116 4.08 -4.32 20.22
CA HIS A 116 2.81 -4.87 20.71
C HIS A 116 1.59 -3.92 20.62
N LYS A 117 1.77 -2.60 20.65
CA LYS A 117 0.65 -1.63 20.57
C LYS A 117 0.25 -1.32 19.13
N GLU A 118 1.22 -1.14 18.23
CA GLU A 118 0.95 -0.84 16.82
C GLU A 118 0.26 -2.02 16.10
N LEU A 119 0.63 -3.27 16.42
CA LEU A 119 -0.06 -4.46 15.90
C LEU A 119 -1.52 -4.49 16.36
N SER A 120 -1.81 -4.11 17.61
CA SER A 120 -3.18 -4.03 18.16
C SER A 120 -4.03 -2.96 17.48
N GLU A 121 -3.48 -1.76 17.26
CA GLU A 121 -4.20 -0.68 16.55
C GLU A 121 -4.44 -1.03 15.07
N TRP A 122 -3.45 -1.63 14.41
CA TRP A 122 -3.56 -2.09 13.03
C TRP A 122 -4.55 -3.25 12.88
N ASP A 123 -4.58 -4.20 13.82
CA ASP A 123 -5.53 -5.30 13.80
C ASP A 123 -6.96 -4.83 14.13
N ASN A 124 -7.13 -3.86 15.03
CA ASN A 124 -8.41 -3.22 15.27
C ASN A 124 -8.89 -2.40 14.07
N PHE A 125 -7.99 -1.73 13.37
CA PHE A 125 -8.28 -1.04 12.11
C PHE A 125 -8.75 -2.02 11.03
N LYS A 126 -8.02 -3.14 10.81
CA LYS A 126 -8.45 -4.20 9.88
C LYS A 126 -9.83 -4.75 10.22
N ARG A 127 -10.15 -4.93 11.50
CA ARG A 127 -11.47 -5.40 11.96
C ARG A 127 -12.56 -4.36 11.69
N ARG A 128 -12.30 -3.08 11.96
CA ARG A 128 -13.26 -1.98 11.79
C ARG A 128 -13.51 -1.63 10.33
N TYR A 129 -12.52 -1.78 9.47
CA TYR A 129 -12.59 -1.48 8.02
C TYR A 129 -12.47 -2.74 7.15
N SER A 130 -12.99 -3.86 7.65
CA SER A 130 -12.89 -5.22 7.06
C SER A 130 -13.42 -5.35 5.63
N LEU A 131 -14.26 -4.43 5.16
CA LEU A 131 -14.79 -4.43 3.78
C LEU A 131 -13.86 -3.72 2.78
N TYR A 132 -12.91 -2.91 3.26
CA TYR A 132 -12.15 -1.96 2.42
C TYR A 132 -10.66 -2.32 2.28
N PHE A 133 -10.10 -3.05 3.24
CA PHE A 133 -8.74 -3.61 3.18
C PHE A 133 -8.80 -5.15 3.09
N TRP A 134 -8.75 -5.69 1.88
CA TRP A 134 -8.47 -7.11 1.61
C TRP A 134 -9.45 -8.18 2.16
N PRO A 135 -10.53 -8.47 1.42
CA PRO A 135 -11.02 -9.84 1.36
C PRO A 135 -9.92 -10.77 0.84
N GLU A 136 -9.20 -10.36 -0.21
CA GLU A 136 -8.37 -11.27 -1.03
C GLU A 136 -7.11 -11.81 -0.34
N LEU A 137 -6.35 -10.96 0.37
CA LEU A 137 -5.09 -11.37 1.01
C LEU A 137 -5.32 -12.09 2.34
N LEU A 138 -6.38 -11.71 3.05
CA LEU A 138 -6.88 -12.47 4.19
C LEU A 138 -7.41 -13.83 3.74
N LEU A 139 -8.20 -13.87 2.67
CA LEU A 139 -8.66 -15.14 2.09
C LEU A 139 -7.48 -15.99 1.62
N GLU A 140 -6.43 -15.41 1.02
CA GLU A 140 -5.24 -16.16 0.61
C GLU A 140 -4.52 -16.79 1.81
N GLN A 141 -4.31 -16.03 2.89
CA GLN A 141 -3.70 -16.56 4.12
C GLN A 141 -4.60 -17.59 4.80
N VAL A 142 -5.90 -17.32 4.90
CA VAL A 142 -6.90 -18.21 5.50
C VAL A 142 -6.99 -19.52 4.71
N VAL A 143 -7.05 -19.48 3.37
CA VAL A 143 -7.09 -20.67 2.50
C VAL A 143 -5.78 -21.46 2.59
N LYS A 144 -4.63 -20.78 2.65
CA LYS A 144 -3.32 -21.43 2.85
C LYS A 144 -3.20 -22.12 4.20
N SER A 145 -3.84 -21.59 5.25
CA SER A 145 -3.86 -22.17 6.60
C SER A 145 -5.07 -23.07 6.89
N ALA A 146 -6.02 -23.21 5.96
CA ALA A 146 -7.30 -23.89 6.18
C ALA A 146 -7.22 -25.41 5.95
N ASN A 147 -7.91 -26.18 6.79
CA ASN A 147 -8.09 -27.62 6.60
C ASN A 147 -9.05 -27.91 5.41
N GLN A 148 -9.06 -29.16 4.92
CA GLN A 148 -9.81 -29.52 3.72
C GLN A 148 -11.32 -29.20 3.82
N ARG A 149 -11.93 -29.39 4.99
CA ARG A 149 -13.34 -29.04 5.25
C ARG A 149 -13.61 -27.53 5.21
N GLN A 150 -12.64 -26.72 5.65
CA GLN A 150 -12.72 -25.26 5.60
C GLN A 150 -12.56 -24.77 4.15
N LYS A 151 -11.65 -25.37 3.37
CA LYS A 151 -11.50 -25.12 1.93
C LYS A 151 -12.79 -25.40 1.16
N ASP A 152 -13.49 -26.50 1.45
CA ASP A 152 -14.76 -26.85 0.79
C ASP A 152 -15.90 -25.88 1.10
N ARG A 153 -15.96 -25.38 2.35
CA ARG A 153 -16.93 -24.34 2.74
C ARG A 153 -16.66 -23.02 2.01
N ILE A 154 -15.39 -22.64 1.88
CA ILE A 154 -14.98 -21.43 1.16
C ILE A 154 -15.32 -21.57 -0.33
N LYS A 155 -15.07 -22.74 -0.94
CA LYS A 155 -15.45 -23.05 -2.33
C LYS A 155 -16.96 -22.91 -2.57
N ASN A 156 -17.78 -23.42 -1.65
CA ASN A 156 -19.24 -23.31 -1.74
C ASN A 156 -19.77 -21.88 -1.58
N VAL A 157 -19.08 -21.02 -0.83
CA VAL A 157 -19.42 -19.60 -0.69
C VAL A 157 -18.99 -18.83 -1.93
N LEU A 158 -17.80 -19.11 -2.47
CA LEU A 158 -17.29 -18.51 -3.71
C LEU A 158 -18.18 -18.84 -4.92
N ASN A 159 -18.64 -20.09 -5.04
CA ASN A 159 -19.54 -20.52 -6.12
C ASN A 159 -20.91 -19.83 -6.09
N ARG A 160 -21.32 -19.27 -4.94
CA ARG A 160 -22.57 -18.49 -4.82
C ARG A 160 -22.39 -17.02 -5.18
N LEU A 161 -21.15 -16.54 -5.27
CA LEU A 161 -20.82 -15.15 -5.61
C LEU A 161 -20.56 -15.10 -7.12
N GLU A 162 -21.60 -14.84 -7.91
CA GLU A 162 -21.60 -14.93 -9.38
C GLU A 162 -20.75 -13.88 -10.15
N GLU A 163 -19.79 -13.19 -9.54
CA GLU A 163 -18.96 -12.23 -10.28
C GLU A 163 -17.60 -12.79 -10.69
N LYS A 164 -17.41 -12.92 -12.01
CA LYS A 164 -16.18 -13.35 -12.68
C LYS A 164 -15.05 -12.32 -12.52
N SER A 165 -14.40 -12.34 -11.37
CA SER A 165 -13.11 -11.67 -11.11
C SER A 165 -11.94 -12.59 -11.50
N GLU A 166 -10.84 -12.02 -12.02
CA GLU A 166 -9.56 -12.72 -12.23
C GLU A 166 -9.01 -13.37 -10.93
N LEU A 167 -9.49 -12.91 -9.78
CA LEU A 167 -9.21 -13.50 -8.49
C LEU A 167 -9.86 -14.88 -8.29
N HIS A 168 -11.10 -15.09 -8.77
CA HIS A 168 -11.78 -16.38 -8.69
C HIS A 168 -10.99 -17.46 -9.41
N LYS A 169 -10.52 -17.16 -10.63
CA LYS A 169 -9.67 -18.09 -11.41
C LYS A 169 -8.38 -18.44 -10.69
N LYS A 170 -7.75 -17.47 -10.00
CA LYS A 170 -6.53 -17.72 -9.21
C LYS A 170 -6.80 -18.55 -7.97
N ILE A 171 -7.89 -18.30 -7.25
CA ILE A 171 -8.27 -19.03 -6.03
C ILE A 171 -8.71 -20.46 -6.35
N GLU A 172 -9.49 -20.65 -7.41
CA GLU A 172 -9.93 -21.98 -7.88
C GLU A 172 -8.73 -22.88 -8.19
N LYS A 173 -7.72 -22.32 -8.87
CA LYS A 173 -6.44 -23.01 -9.13
C LYS A 173 -5.70 -23.45 -7.86
N TYR A 174 -5.83 -22.74 -6.73
CA TYR A 174 -5.23 -23.13 -5.45
C TYR A 174 -6.10 -24.10 -4.63
N LEU A 175 -7.37 -24.26 -4.98
CA LEU A 175 -8.30 -25.19 -4.34
C LEU A 175 -8.37 -26.55 -5.05
N GLU A 176 -7.83 -26.65 -6.28
CA GLU A 176 -7.73 -27.90 -7.05
C GLU A 176 -6.45 -28.72 -6.74
N TYR A 177 -5.52 -28.17 -5.96
CA TYR A 177 -4.33 -28.86 -5.43
C TYR A 177 -4.47 -29.06 -3.91
#